data_AF-A0AAD5WH33-F1
#
_entry.id   AF-A0AAD5WH33-F1
#
_cell.length_a   1.000
_cell.length_b   1.000
_cell.length_c   1.000
_cell.angle_alpha   90.00
_cell.angle_beta   90.00
_cell.angle_gamma   90.00
#
_symmetry.space_group_name_H-M   'P 1'
#
loop_
_entity.id
_entity.type
_entity.pdbx_description
1 polymer ?
#
loop_
_entity_poly.entity_id
_entity_poly.type
_entity_poly.pdbx_seq_one_letter_code
_entity_poly.pdbx_strand_id
1 'polypeptide(L)'
;MVETSFYYSLMLASFFDVRRSDFWQLMVHHIVTIGLLSISFTINFVRAGTLVLISHDVADVILEFGKLTRYDRTLKNVTNVCFVVFLTAWIVTRLGYYPFVLVRSALLDAAGLIQPDYELLNLTQ
;
A
#
# COMPACT_ATOMS: atom_id res chain seq x y z
N MET A 1 10.83 7.84 -6.48
CA MET A 1 11.92 6.83 -6.40
C MET A 1 12.59 6.77 -5.02
N VAL A 2 12.72 7.88 -4.28
CA VAL A 2 13.24 7.82 -2.89
C VAL A 2 12.35 6.97 -1.99
N GLU A 3 11.03 7.11 -2.13
CA GLU A 3 10.03 6.36 -1.36
C GLU A 3 10.07 4.85 -1.63
N THR A 4 10.24 4.43 -2.89
CA THR A 4 10.45 3.01 -3.24
C THR A 4 11.73 2.45 -2.62
N SER A 5 12.81 3.22 -2.60
CA SER A 5 14.06 2.82 -1.94
C SER A 5 13.89 2.69 -0.42
N PHE A 6 13.08 3.56 0.19
CA PHE A 6 12.70 3.44 1.59
C PHE A 6 11.93 2.14 1.86
N TYR A 7 10.90 1.80 1.06
CA TYR A 7 10.17 0.54 1.21
C TYR A 7 11.05 -0.70 0.99
N TYR A 8 11.98 -0.67 0.05
CA TYR A 8 12.98 -1.73 -0.12
C TYR A 8 13.86 -1.89 1.12
N SER A 9 14.32 -0.78 1.70
CA SER A 9 15.13 -0.81 2.93
C SER A 9 14.34 -1.39 4.11
N LEU A 10 13.05 -1.06 4.22
CA LEU A 10 12.16 -1.55 5.27
C LEU A 10 11.84 -3.04 5.11
N MET A 11 11.64 -3.50 3.87
CA MET A 11 11.47 -4.92 3.55
C MET A 11 12.71 -5.74 3.93
N LEU A 12 13.91 -5.25 3.61
CA LEU A 12 15.16 -5.90 3.98
C LEU A 12 15.37 -5.91 5.50
N ALA A 13 15.10 -4.80 6.18
CA ALA A 13 15.18 -4.71 7.63
C ALA A 13 14.22 -5.70 8.32
N SER A 14 13.03 -5.93 7.76
CA SER A 14 12.05 -6.86 8.30
C SER A 14 12.56 -8.31 8.35
N PHE A 15 13.50 -8.73 7.48
CA PHE A 15 14.13 -10.05 7.55
C PHE A 15 15.10 -10.23 8.71
N PHE A 16 15.70 -9.13 9.19
CA PHE A 16 16.64 -9.15 10.32
C PHE A 16 15.94 -8.95 11.67
N ASP A 17 14.69 -8.48 11.67
CA ASP A 17 13.91 -8.26 12.88
C ASP A 17 13.30 -9.57 13.42
N VAL A 18 12.92 -9.56 14.70
CA VAL A 18 12.30 -10.71 15.36
C VAL A 18 10.97 -11.03 14.68
N ARG A 19 10.84 -12.28 14.20
CA ARG A 19 9.66 -12.74 13.46
C ARG A 19 8.40 -12.67 14.33
N ARG A 20 7.62 -11.62 14.11
CA ARG A 20 6.33 -11.37 14.75
C ARG A 20 5.20 -12.06 13.96
N SER A 21 4.07 -12.37 14.59
CA SER A 21 2.97 -13.13 13.95
C SER A 21 2.36 -12.44 12.73
N ASP A 22 2.55 -11.13 12.60
CA ASP A 22 2.14 -10.25 11.51
C ASP A 22 3.19 -10.13 10.39
N PHE A 23 4.32 -10.83 10.49
CA PHE A 23 5.43 -10.78 9.53
C PHE A 23 4.99 -11.07 8.09
N TRP A 24 4.19 -12.11 7.88
CA TRP A 24 3.77 -12.49 6.52
C TRP A 24 2.82 -11.47 5.89
N GLN A 25 1.94 -10.88 6.71
CA GLN A 25 1.02 -9.84 6.26
C GLN A 25 1.79 -8.57 5.87
N LEU A 26 2.78 -8.16 6.66
CA LEU A 26 3.61 -6.99 6.39
C LEU A 26 4.52 -7.21 5.17
N MET A 27 5.07 -8.42 4.99
CA MET A 27 5.90 -8.78 3.84
C MET A 27 5.09 -8.72 2.53
N VAL A 28 3.91 -9.35 2.50
CA VAL A 28 3.04 -9.32 1.33
C VAL A 28 2.60 -7.89 1.02
N HIS A 29 2.31 -7.07 2.03
CA HIS A 29 2.02 -5.64 1.84
C HIS A 29 3.18 -4.95 1.08
N HIS A 30 4.41 -5.07 1.56
CA HIS A 30 5.58 -4.39 0.98
C HIS A 30 5.85 -4.84 -0.46
N ILE A 31 5.73 -6.14 -0.73
CA ILE A 31 5.90 -6.68 -2.08
C ILE A 31 4.85 -6.10 -3.04
N VAL A 32 3.59 -6.00 -2.59
CA VAL A 32 2.50 -5.43 -3.39
C VAL A 32 2.72 -3.94 -3.63
N THR A 33 3.07 -3.15 -2.63
CA THR A 33 3.29 -1.70 -2.80
C THR A 33 4.50 -1.40 -3.69
N ILE A 34 5.61 -2.13 -3.52
CA ILE A 34 6.80 -2.01 -4.37
C ILE A 34 6.47 -2.39 -5.82
N GLY A 35 5.71 -3.48 -6.04
CA GLY A 35 5.26 -3.90 -7.37
C GLY A 35 4.38 -2.86 -8.04
N LEU A 36 3.39 -2.32 -7.33
CA LEU A 36 2.49 -1.28 -7.83
C LEU A 36 3.23 0.02 -8.16
N LEU A 37 4.17 0.45 -7.32
CA LEU A 37 5.01 1.62 -7.57
C LEU A 37 5.91 1.44 -8.79
N SER A 38 6.50 0.25 -8.94
CA SER A 38 7.40 -0.05 -10.07
C SER A 38 6.63 -0.05 -11.39
N ILE A 39 5.48 -0.75 -11.44
CA ILE A 39 4.61 -0.77 -12.63
C ILE A 39 4.05 0.62 -12.93
N SER A 40 3.62 1.36 -11.90
CA SER A 40 3.13 2.74 -12.07
C SER A 40 4.20 3.68 -12.64
N PHE A 41 5.48 3.44 -12.32
CA PHE A 41 6.59 4.23 -12.85
C PHE A 41 6.89 3.86 -14.31
N THR A 42 6.92 2.57 -14.64
CA THR A 42 7.15 2.11 -16.03
C THR A 42 6.12 2.64 -17.02
N ILE A 43 4.85 2.75 -16.59
CA ILE A 43 3.75 3.23 -17.46
C ILE A 43 3.57 4.77 -17.35
N ASN A 44 4.44 5.51 -16.63
CA ASN A 44 4.30 6.96 -16.37
C ASN A 44 2.98 7.38 -15.64
N PHE A 45 2.28 6.45 -14.99
CA PHE A 45 1.05 6.69 -14.22
C PHE A 45 1.30 7.21 -12.80
N VAL A 46 2.28 8.10 -12.63
CA VAL A 46 2.78 8.53 -11.30
C VAL A 46 1.67 9.06 -10.39
N ARG A 47 0.70 9.80 -10.94
CA ARG A 47 -0.44 10.34 -10.18
C ARG A 47 -1.33 9.24 -9.58
N ALA A 48 -1.57 8.16 -10.34
CA ALA A 48 -2.33 7.02 -9.85
C ALA A 48 -1.53 6.25 -8.80
N GLY A 49 -0.21 6.08 -9.01
CA GLY A 49 0.70 5.49 -8.04
C GLY A 49 0.71 6.21 -6.68
N THR A 50 0.70 7.54 -6.65
CA THR A 50 0.64 8.30 -5.38
C THR A 50 -0.68 8.10 -4.63
N LEU A 51 -1.80 8.00 -5.35
CA LEU A 51 -3.12 7.70 -4.75
C LEU A 51 -3.18 6.31 -4.13
N VAL A 52 -2.58 5.31 -4.80
CA VAL A 52 -2.41 3.95 -4.25
C VAL A 52 -1.66 4.01 -2.93
N LEU A 53 -0.57 4.78 -2.88
CA LEU A 53 0.33 4.88 -1.74
C LEU A 53 -0.36 5.48 -0.52
N ILE A 54 -1.02 6.63 -0.69
CA ILE A 54 -1.82 7.26 0.37
C ILE A 54 -2.90 6.32 0.88
N SER A 55 -3.60 5.63 -0.03
CA SER A 55 -4.68 4.70 0.33
C SER A 55 -4.17 3.49 1.12
N HIS A 56 -2.94 3.04 0.89
CA HIS A 56 -2.34 1.89 1.59
C HIS A 56 -1.74 2.28 2.93
N ASP A 57 -1.08 3.44 3.02
CA ASP A 57 -0.29 3.85 4.19
C ASP A 57 -1.17 4.38 5.34
N VAL A 58 -2.29 5.06 5.03
CA VAL A 58 -3.19 5.65 6.03
C VAL A 58 -3.76 4.61 7.00
N ALA A 59 -4.15 3.43 6.50
CA ALA A 59 -4.71 2.38 7.35
C ALA A 59 -3.63 1.76 8.26
N ASP A 60 -2.42 1.61 7.76
CA ASP A 60 -1.33 0.95 8.46
C ASP A 60 -0.78 1.82 9.60
N VAL A 61 -0.75 3.15 9.45
CA VAL A 61 -0.43 4.09 10.54
C VAL A 61 -1.39 3.94 11.73
N ILE A 62 -2.69 3.78 11.47
CA ILE A 62 -3.72 3.61 12.51
C ILE A 62 -3.55 2.25 13.21
N LEU A 63 -3.16 1.21 12.47
CA LEU A 63 -2.90 -0.12 13.02
C LEU A 63 -1.70 -0.13 13.97
N GLU A 64 -0.57 0.47 13.55
CA GLU A 64 0.63 0.58 14.40
C GLU A 64 0.36 1.44 15.64
N PHE A 65 -0.42 2.52 15.50
CA PHE A 65 -0.88 3.31 16.64
C PHE A 65 -1.72 2.48 17.62
N GLY A 66 -2.64 1.65 17.11
CA GLY A 66 -3.42 0.73 17.93
C GLY A 66 -2.54 -0.28 18.70
N LYS A 67 -1.48 -0.80 18.07
CA LYS A 67 -0.51 -1.68 18.74
C LYS A 67 0.22 -0.97 19.89
N LEU A 68 0.60 0.30 19.71
CA LEU A 68 1.23 1.10 20.77
C LEU A 68 0.29 1.29 21.97
N THR A 69 -0.99 1.59 21.72
CA THR A 69 -1.98 1.74 22.81
C THR A 69 -2.24 0.45 23.58
N ARG A 70 -1.95 -0.72 23.00
CA ARG A 70 -2.11 -2.04 23.64
C ARG A 70 -1.03 -2.33 24.69
N TYR A 71 0.09 -1.61 24.69
CA TYR A 71 1.14 -1.77 25.70
C TYR A 71 0.69 -1.29 27.08
N ASP A 72 -0.24 -0.35 27.16
CA ASP A 72 -0.84 0.10 28.42
C ASP A 72 -2.15 -0.65 28.69
N ARG A 73 -2.17 -1.42 29.78
CA ARG A 73 -3.34 -2.22 30.21
C ARG A 73 -4.57 -1.36 30.54
N THR A 74 -4.37 -0.07 30.78
CA THR A 74 -5.40 0.91 31.14
C THR A 74 -6.13 1.44 29.90
N LEU A 75 -5.50 1.37 28.72
CA LEU A 75 -6.00 1.93 27.46
C LEU A 75 -6.74 0.92 26.57
N LYS A 76 -7.28 -0.15 27.15
CA LYS A 76 -8.03 -1.19 26.39
C LYS A 76 -9.19 -0.62 25.57
N ASN A 77 -9.92 0.34 26.11
CA ASN A 77 -11.02 0.99 25.39
C ASN A 77 -10.51 1.76 24.17
N VAL A 78 -9.37 2.44 24.29
CA VAL A 78 -8.73 3.17 23.18
C VAL A 78 -8.22 2.19 22.12
N THR A 79 -7.65 1.06 22.53
CA THR A 79 -7.21 0.00 21.61
C THR A 79 -8.38 -0.53 20.77
N ASN A 80 -9.53 -0.79 21.40
CA ASN A 80 -10.73 -1.25 20.69
C ASN A 80 -11.27 -0.20 19.72
N VAL A 81 -11.30 1.08 20.11
CA VAL A 81 -11.71 2.17 19.22
C VAL A 81 -10.76 2.29 18.03
N CYS A 82 -9.44 2.27 18.25
CA CYS A 82 -8.44 2.30 17.18
C CYS A 82 -8.61 1.12 16.22
N PHE A 83 -8.93 -0.07 16.74
CA PHE A 83 -9.19 -1.25 15.91
C PHE A 83 -10.44 -1.10 15.04
N VAL A 84 -11.54 -0.56 15.58
CA VAL A 84 -12.75 -0.30 14.79
C VAL A 84 -12.51 0.76 13.72
N VAL A 85 -11.79 1.84 14.06
CA VAL A 85 -11.41 2.89 13.10
C VAL A 85 -10.50 2.32 12.00
N PHE A 86 -9.49 1.53 12.38
CA PHE A 86 -8.63 0.81 11.44
C PHE A 86 -9.45 -0.07 10.49
N LEU A 87 -10.33 -0.92 11.02
CA LEU A 87 -11.12 -1.85 10.22
C LEU A 87 -12.02 -1.11 9.23
N THR A 88 -12.65 -0.02 9.69
CA THR A 88 -13.51 0.81 8.84
C THR A 88 -12.71 1.48 7.73
N ALA A 89 -11.57 2.10 8.07
CA ALA A 89 -10.68 2.72 7.10
C ALA A 89 -10.17 1.68 6.08
N TRP A 90 -9.76 0.50 6.54
CA TRP A 90 -9.26 -0.59 5.70
C TRP A 90 -10.31 -1.10 4.71
N ILE A 91 -11.57 -1.27 5.13
CA ILE A 91 -12.66 -1.68 4.24
C ILE A 91 -12.90 -0.60 3.17
N VAL A 92 -12.98 0.67 3.56
CA VAL A 92 -13.26 1.77 2.63
C VAL A 92 -12.12 1.93 1.61
N THR A 93 -10.87 1.90 2.06
CA THR A 93 -9.70 2.10 1.18
C THR A 93 -9.46 0.90 0.28
N ARG A 94 -9.47 -0.33 0.80
CA ARG A 94 -9.12 -1.52 0.02
C ARG A 94 -10.28 -2.18 -0.73
N LEU A 95 -11.50 -2.10 -0.22
CA LEU A 95 -12.67 -2.75 -0.86
C LEU A 95 -13.51 -1.77 -1.68
N GLY A 96 -13.50 -0.48 -1.33
CA GLY A 96 -14.19 0.56 -2.08
C GLY A 96 -13.25 1.27 -3.05
N TYR A 97 -12.36 2.10 -2.52
CA TYR A 97 -11.57 3.04 -3.33
C TYR A 97 -10.64 2.32 -4.33
N TYR A 98 -9.92 1.30 -3.86
CA TYR A 98 -8.96 0.58 -4.70
C TYR A 98 -9.56 -0.13 -5.93
N PRO A 99 -10.59 -1.00 -5.82
CA PRO A 99 -11.15 -1.66 -7.00
C PRO A 99 -12.02 -0.72 -7.86
N PHE A 100 -12.79 0.19 -7.28
CA PHE A 100 -13.75 0.99 -8.06
C PHE A 100 -13.13 2.22 -8.73
N VAL A 101 -12.10 2.82 -8.13
CA VAL A 101 -11.45 4.03 -8.66
C VAL A 101 -10.12 3.68 -9.32
N LEU A 102 -9.23 2.98 -8.60
CA LEU A 102 -7.89 2.72 -9.10
C LEU A 102 -7.85 1.65 -10.20
N VAL A 103 -8.49 0.49 -10.01
CA VAL A 103 -8.51 -0.55 -11.06
C VAL A 103 -9.32 -0.10 -12.27
N ARG A 104 -10.44 0.59 -12.08
CA ARG A 104 -11.24 1.13 -13.18
C ARG A 104 -10.47 2.18 -13.99
N SER A 105 -9.83 3.15 -13.33
CA SER A 105 -9.03 4.15 -14.03
C SER A 105 -7.74 3.57 -14.63
N ALA A 106 -7.12 2.59 -13.98
CA ALA A 106 -5.95 1.91 -14.54
C ALA A 106 -6.28 1.01 -15.74
N LEU A 107 -7.49 0.44 -15.83
CA LEU A 107 -7.87 -0.41 -16.96
C LEU A 107 -8.55 0.37 -18.10
N LEU A 108 -9.41 1.33 -17.78
CA LEU A 108 -10.22 2.05 -18.77
C LEU A 108 -9.56 3.35 -19.22
N ASP A 109 -9.03 4.15 -18.29
CA ASP A 109 -8.41 5.44 -18.65
C ASP A 109 -6.97 5.25 -19.14
N ALA A 110 -6.26 4.22 -18.67
CA ALA A 110 -4.90 3.95 -19.15
C ALA A 110 -4.85 3.45 -20.59
N ALA A 111 -5.82 2.62 -21.00
CA ALA A 111 -5.93 2.16 -22.38
C ALA A 111 -6.13 3.31 -23.39
N GLY A 112 -6.72 4.43 -22.95
CA GLY A 112 -6.89 5.63 -23.77
C GLY A 112 -5.70 6.61 -23.76
N LEU A 113 -4.78 6.46 -22.82
CA LEU A 113 -3.58 7.33 -22.66
C LEU A 113 -2.30 6.68 -23.19
N ILE A 114 -2.31 5.37 -23.43
CA ILE A 114 -1.22 4.64 -24.07
C ILE A 114 -1.17 5.04 -25.55
N GLN A 115 -0.02 5.57 -25.99
CA GLN A 115 0.21 5.81 -27.41
C GLN A 115 0.12 4.46 -28.17
N PRO A 116 -0.49 4.40 -29.36
CA PRO A 116 -0.71 3.14 -30.10
C PRO A 116 0.59 2.38 -30.45
N ASP A 117 1.73 3.01 -30.27
CA ASP A 117 3.11 2.55 -30.51
C ASP A 117 3.80 1.97 -29.26
N TYR A 118 3.15 1.91 -28.09
CA TYR A 118 3.75 1.34 -26.88
C TYR A 118 3.60 -0.19 -26.80
N GLU A 119 4.72 -0.91 -26.86
CA GLU A 119 4.76 -2.35 -26.61
C GLU A 119 4.97 -2.66 -25.12
N LEU A 120 3.97 -3.28 -24.49
CA LEU A 120 3.96 -3.68 -23.07
C LEU A 120 5.13 -4.57 -22.62
N LEU A 121 5.83 -5.23 -23.55
CA LEU A 121 6.91 -6.16 -23.29
C LEU A 121 8.31 -5.57 -23.55
N ASN A 122 8.40 -4.32 -24.02
CA ASN A 122 9.67 -3.69 -24.36
C ASN A 122 10.19 -2.85 -23.19
N LEU A 123 10.97 -3.47 -22.30
CA LEU A 123 11.48 -2.86 -21.05
C LEU A 123 12.58 -1.80 -21.27
N THR A 124 12.93 -1.50 -22.52
CA THR A 124 14.03 -0.62 -22.90
C THR A 124 13.60 0.68 -23.59
N GLN A 125 12.29 0.96 -23.64
CA GLN A 125 11.73 2.15 -24.29
C GLN A 125 11.45 3.27 -23.27
#